data_AF-A0AAV4PNT4-F1
#
_entry.id   AF-A0AAV4PNT4-F1
#
_cell.length_a   1.000
_cell.length_b   1.000
_cell.length_c   1.000
_cell.angle_alpha   90.00
_cell.angle_beta   90.00
_cell.angle_gamma   90.00
#
_symmetry.space_group_name_H-M   'P 1'
#
loop_
_entity.id
_entity.type
_entity.pdbx_description
1 polymer ?
#
loop_
_entity_poly.entity_id
_entity_poly.type
_entity_poly.pdbx_seq_one_letter_code
_entity_poly.pdbx_strand_id
1 'polypeptide(L)'
;MEILPFHMDHVPEFFIRKCELELKESPENKVKSIEELRTMLKSDKKINRVNFHEDLLVQYLRRSKYDVKKSFKQIQNCIAVRKKQATLFKKHS
;
A
#
# COMPACT_ATOMS: atom_id res chain seq x y z
N MET A 1 -17.06 -11.57 -35.52
CA MET A 1 -16.47 -10.63 -34.52
C MET A 1 -16.07 -11.47 -33.32
N GLU A 2 -14.78 -11.64 -33.08
CA GLU A 2 -14.31 -12.24 -31.83
C GLU A 2 -14.39 -11.17 -30.74
N ILE A 3 -15.26 -11.39 -29.75
CA ILE A 3 -15.30 -10.56 -28.55
C ILE A 3 -14.17 -11.06 -27.66
N LEU A 4 -13.03 -10.36 -27.70
CA LEU A 4 -11.96 -10.61 -26.74
C LEU A 4 -12.47 -10.15 -25.35
N PRO A 5 -12.44 -11.01 -24.32
CA PRO A 5 -12.82 -10.58 -22.98
C PRO A 5 -11.86 -9.48 -22.54
N PHE A 6 -12.40 -8.27 -22.32
CA PHE A 6 -11.67 -7.21 -21.63
C PHE A 6 -11.42 -7.66 -20.19
N HIS A 7 -10.30 -8.36 -19.97
CA HIS A 7 -9.79 -8.61 -18.62
C HIS A 7 -9.28 -7.27 -18.06
N MET A 8 -10.17 -6.55 -17.38
CA MET A 8 -9.88 -5.26 -16.73
C MET A 8 -8.74 -5.36 -15.71
N ASP A 9 -8.48 -6.56 -15.19
CA ASP A 9 -7.43 -6.81 -14.19
C ASP A 9 -6.09 -7.24 -14.81
N HIS A 10 -6.01 -7.36 -16.14
CA HIS A 10 -4.77 -7.76 -16.80
C HIS A 10 -3.75 -6.61 -16.79
N VAL A 11 -2.69 -6.76 -16.00
CA VAL A 11 -1.51 -5.88 -16.04
C VAL A 11 -0.52 -6.43 -17.06
N PRO A 12 -0.14 -5.67 -18.11
CA PRO A 12 0.86 -6.14 -19.08
C PRO A 12 2.18 -6.53 -18.42
N GLU A 13 2.80 -7.61 -18.91
CA GLU A 13 4.05 -8.18 -18.36
C GLU A 13 5.18 -7.13 -18.24
N PHE A 14 5.23 -6.18 -19.19
CA PHE A 14 6.15 -5.05 -19.14
C PHE A 14 6.08 -4.27 -17.83
N PHE A 15 4.87 -3.97 -17.32
CA PHE A 15 4.71 -3.26 -16.06
C PHE A 15 5.08 -4.12 -14.86
N ILE A 16 4.78 -5.43 -14.91
CA ILE A 16 5.17 -6.37 -13.85
C ILE A 16 6.69 -6.39 -13.70
N ARG A 17 7.41 -6.62 -14.81
CA ARG A 17 8.89 -6.62 -14.84
C ARG A 17 9.47 -5.29 -14.39
N LYS A 18 8.86 -4.17 -14.80
CA LYS A 18 9.30 -2.84 -14.36
C LYS A 18 9.18 -2.66 -12.84
N CYS A 19 8.07 -3.10 -12.24
CA CYS A 19 7.87 -3.06 -10.80
C CYS A 19 8.86 -3.96 -10.04
N GLU A 20 9.12 -5.17 -10.55
CA GLU A 20 10.14 -6.06 -10.00
C GLU A 20 11.53 -5.40 -9.97
N LEU A 21 11.95 -4.80 -11.09
CA LEU A 21 13.27 -4.17 -11.22
C LEU A 21 13.40 -2.86 -10.43
N GLU A 22 12.42 -1.96 -10.52
CA GLU A 22 12.53 -0.62 -9.95
C GLU A 22 12.10 -0.54 -8.49
N LEU A 23 11.13 -1.39 -8.09
CA LEU A 23 10.49 -1.35 -6.77
C LEU A 23 10.80 -2.57 -5.92
N LYS A 24 11.45 -3.62 -6.46
CA LYS A 24 11.65 -4.91 -5.80
C LYS A 24 10.33 -5.65 -5.52
N GLU A 25 9.32 -5.43 -6.35
CA GLU A 25 7.98 -6.05 -6.21
C GLU A 25 7.94 -7.43 -6.86
N SER A 26 8.57 -8.44 -6.26
CA SER A 26 8.29 -9.85 -6.63
C SER A 26 7.01 -10.34 -5.93
N PRO A 27 6.33 -11.37 -6.44
CA PRO A 27 5.16 -11.97 -5.77
C PRO A 27 5.45 -12.36 -4.31
N GLU A 28 6.60 -12.98 -4.05
CA GLU A 28 7.03 -13.42 -2.71
C GLU A 28 7.34 -12.22 -1.81
N ASN A 29 8.08 -11.24 -2.34
CA ASN A 29 8.41 -10.05 -1.56
C ASN A 29 7.16 -9.23 -1.26
N LYS A 30 6.17 -9.23 -2.14
CA LYS A 30 4.89 -8.56 -1.93
C LYS A 30 4.14 -9.16 -0.76
N VAL A 31 3.92 -10.48 -0.76
CA VAL A 31 3.24 -11.17 0.34
C VAL A 31 3.98 -10.94 1.66
N LYS A 32 5.29 -11.21 1.69
CA LYS A 32 6.13 -11.04 2.88
C LYS A 32 6.08 -9.60 3.43
N SER A 33 6.23 -8.60 2.57
CA SER A 33 6.27 -7.20 2.98
C SER A 33 4.92 -6.70 3.48
N ILE A 34 3.81 -7.19 2.93
CA ILE A 34 2.46 -6.87 3.43
C ILE A 34 2.27 -7.44 4.84
N GLU A 35 2.64 -8.70 5.06
CA GLU A 35 2.52 -9.35 6.37
C GLU A 35 3.39 -8.66 7.43
N GLU A 36 4.64 -8.34 7.08
CA GLU A 36 5.56 -7.61 7.97
C GLU A 36 4.99 -6.22 8.32
N LEU A 37 4.53 -5.47 7.31
CA LEU A 37 3.92 -4.16 7.52
C LEU A 37 2.67 -4.24 8.39
N ARG A 38 1.77 -5.21 8.14
CA ARG A 38 0.57 -5.43 8.98
C ARG A 38 0.96 -5.72 10.43
N THR A 39 2.01 -6.50 10.65
CA THR A 39 2.51 -6.83 12.00
C THR A 39 3.03 -5.60 12.72
N MET A 40 3.81 -4.74 12.03
CA MET A 40 4.27 -3.47 12.58
C MET A 40 3.11 -2.53 12.92
N LEU A 41 2.11 -2.41 12.03
CA LEU A 41 0.93 -1.57 12.23
C LEU A 41 0.07 -2.05 13.42
N LYS A 42 -0.13 -3.36 13.58
CA LYS A 42 -0.86 -3.93 14.73
C LYS A 42 -0.14 -3.70 16.06
N SER A 43 1.19 -3.68 16.03
CA SER A 43 2.02 -3.45 17.22
C SER A 43 2.08 -1.98 17.64
N ASP A 44 1.74 -1.04 16.77
CA ASP A 44 1.78 0.39 17.07
C ASP A 44 0.50 0.87 17.77
N LYS A 45 0.64 1.17 19.07
CA LYS A 45 -0.46 1.62 19.95
C LYS A 45 -1.23 2.86 19.45
N LYS A 46 -0.65 3.68 18.56
CA LYS A 46 -1.31 4.90 18.04
C LYS A 46 -2.22 4.64 16.84
N ILE A 47 -2.01 3.52 16.14
CA ILE A 47 -2.65 3.20 14.86
C ILE A 47 -3.20 1.76 14.78
N ASN A 48 -3.00 0.93 15.81
CA ASN A 48 -3.47 -0.46 15.87
C ASN A 48 -5.00 -0.64 15.74
N ARG A 49 -5.78 0.43 15.96
CA ARG A 49 -7.24 0.44 15.77
C ARG A 49 -7.67 0.74 14.34
N VAL A 50 -6.74 1.07 13.44
CA VAL A 50 -7.03 1.38 12.04
C VAL A 50 -6.93 0.10 11.22
N ASN A 51 -8.02 -0.26 10.54
CA ASN A 51 -7.99 -1.35 9.56
C ASN A 51 -7.55 -0.80 8.20
N PHE A 52 -6.51 -1.38 7.63
CA PHE A 52 -5.99 -1.00 6.32
C PHE A 52 -6.33 -2.05 5.27
N HIS A 53 -6.96 -1.59 4.20
CA HIS A 53 -7.13 -2.39 2.98
C HIS A 53 -5.76 -2.69 2.37
N GLU A 54 -5.62 -3.87 1.77
CA GLU A 54 -4.36 -4.35 1.22
C GLU A 54 -3.82 -3.43 0.12
N ASP A 55 -4.69 -2.98 -0.80
CA ASP A 55 -4.30 -2.11 -1.91
C ASP A 55 -3.65 -0.81 -1.42
N LEU A 56 -4.14 -0.28 -0.29
CA LEU A 56 -3.54 0.90 0.33
C LEU A 56 -2.16 0.59 0.88
N LEU A 57 -1.95 -0.56 1.53
CA LEU A 57 -0.63 -0.98 2.00
C LEU A 57 0.35 -1.17 0.84
N VAL A 58 -0.10 -1.78 -0.25
CA VAL A 58 0.68 -1.96 -1.49
C VAL A 58 1.10 -0.61 -2.07
N GLN A 59 0.24 0.41 -2.06
CA GLN A 59 0.61 1.75 -2.53
C GLN A 59 1.77 2.37 -1.73
N TYR A 60 1.75 2.25 -0.39
CA TYR A 60 2.86 2.74 0.43
C TYR A 60 4.14 1.92 0.24
N LEU A 61 4.02 0.59 0.09
CA LEU A 61 5.15 -0.30 -0.20
C LEU A 61 5.78 0.03 -1.56
N ARG A 62 4.98 0.22 -2.62
CA ARG A 62 5.48 0.65 -3.93
C ARG A 62 6.22 1.98 -3.84
N ARG A 63 5.63 2.97 -3.15
CA ARG A 63 6.27 4.27 -2.92
C ARG A 63 7.60 4.16 -2.17
N SER A 64 7.74 3.18 -1.27
CA SER A 64 8.97 2.95 -0.53
C SER A 64 9.94 1.96 -1.20
N LYS A 65 9.64 1.48 -2.42
CA LYS A 65 10.39 0.41 -3.10
C LYS A 65 10.52 -0.84 -2.23
N TYR A 66 9.40 -1.21 -1.61
CA TYR A 66 9.25 -2.33 -0.69
C TYR A 66 10.17 -2.27 0.55
N ASP A 67 10.65 -1.08 0.93
CA ASP A 67 11.22 -0.85 2.26
C ASP A 67 10.07 -0.73 3.27
N VAL A 68 9.88 -1.78 4.07
CA VAL A 68 8.79 -1.89 5.04
C VAL A 68 8.89 -0.83 6.13
N LYS A 69 10.08 -0.54 6.64
CA LYS A 69 10.30 0.47 7.70
C LYS A 69 9.96 1.86 7.21
N LYS A 70 10.37 2.21 5.98
CA LYS A 70 10.05 3.47 5.33
C LYS A 70 8.54 3.59 5.05
N SER A 71 7.91 2.51 4.57
CA SER A 71 6.46 2.44 4.37
C SER A 71 5.69 2.68 5.67
N PHE A 72 6.05 1.97 6.73
CA PHE A 72 5.48 2.13 8.07
C PHE A 72 5.57 3.58 8.56
N LYS A 73 6.75 4.21 8.44
CA LYS A 73 6.94 5.62 8.82
C LYS A 73 6.05 6.57 8.00
N GLN A 74 5.88 6.31 6.70
CA GLN A 74 5.00 7.12 5.86
C GLN A 74 3.53 7.01 6.28
N ILE A 75 3.06 5.81 6.63
CA ILE A 75 1.70 5.60 7.14
C ILE A 75 1.49 6.35 8.46
N GLN A 76 2.44 6.25 9.40
CA GLN A 76 2.40 7.01 10.65
C GLN A 76 2.28 8.52 10.39
N ASN A 77 3.10 9.04 9.47
CA ASN A 77 3.07 10.46 9.11
C ASN A 77 1.73 10.86 8.48
N CYS A 78 1.17 10.05 7.59
CA CYS A 78 -0.14 10.31 6.98
C CYS A 78 -1.25 10.40 8.04
N ILE A 79 -1.26 9.47 9.00
CA ILE A 79 -2.23 9.50 10.10
C ILE A 79 -2.01 10.72 11.00
N ALA A 80 -0.76 11.07 11.31
CA ALA A 80 -0.44 12.25 12.10
C ALA A 80 -0.95 13.53 11.42
N VAL A 81 -0.75 13.67 10.11
CA VAL A 81 -1.27 14.80 9.32
C VAL A 81 -2.80 14.82 9.34
N ARG A 82 -3.47 13.68 9.10
CA ARG A 82 -4.94 13.60 9.15
C ARG A 82 -5.51 13.98 10.51
N LYS A 83 -4.87 13.56 11.60
CA LYS A 83 -5.25 13.95 12.97
C LYS A 83 -5.05 15.45 13.22
N LYS A 84 -3.90 15.99 12.79
CA LYS A 84 -3.57 17.42 12.96
C LYS A 84 -4.50 18.33 12.16
N GLN A 85 -4.84 17.93 10.95
CA GLN A 85 -5.68 18.68 10.01
C GLN A 85 -7.09 18.09 9.93
N ALA A 86 -7.64 17.66 11.07
CA ALA A 86 -8.91 16.94 11.10
C ALA A 86 -10.05 17.71 10.41
N THR A 87 -10.04 19.04 10.45
CA THR A 87 -11.02 19.91 9.77
C THR A 87 -11.04 19.75 8.25
N LEU A 88 -9.89 19.54 7.60
CA LEU A 88 -9.80 19.31 6.15
C LEU A 88 -10.36 17.95 5.72
N PHE A 89 -10.40 17.00 6.64
CA PHE A 89 -10.87 15.63 6.39
C PHE A 89 -12.23 15.35 7.04
N LYS A 90 -12.90 16.38 7.57
CA LYS A 90 -14.28 16.24 8.03
C LYS A 90 -15.15 15.97 6.81
N LYS A 91 -16.01 14.96 6.91
CA LYS A 91 -17.06 14.71 5.93
C LYS A 91 -17.98 15.94 5.96
N HIS A 92 -18.06 16.66 4.87
CA HIS A 92 -19.17 17.57 4.66
C HIS A 92 -20.40 16.69 4.42
N SER A 93 -21.28 16.66 5.42
CA SER A 93 -22.59 15.99 5.36
C SER A 93 -23.50 16.70 4.39
#